data_AF-A0A7C1WQI8-F1
#
_entry.id   AF-A0A7C1WQI8-F1
#
_cell.length_a   1.000
_cell.length_b   1.000
_cell.length_c   1.000
_cell.angle_alpha   90.00
_cell.angle_beta   90.00
_cell.angle_gamma   90.00
#
_symmetry.space_group_name_H-M   'P 1'
#
loop_
_entity.id
_entity.type
_entity.pdbx_description
1 polymer ?
#
loop_
_entity_poly.entity_id
_entity_poly.type
_entity_poly.pdbx_seq_one_letter_code
_entity_poly.pdbx_strand_id
1 'polypeptide(L)'
;MPRIKIDHTKCTGCRHCETACSLNHVANTVNPRRARIRVMRDGNRYYPVIAGPFVDAACTSKHYIVIGEQTYDMCAFCRASCPEKPYFVEAETGIPLKCDFCGIPPSPSCVRWCNTGALELVD
;
A
#
# COMPACT_ATOMS: atom_id res chain seq x y z
N MET A 1 -1.32 18.41 -7.94
CA MET A 1 -0.57 17.80 -6.81
C MET A 1 -0.53 16.33 -7.15
N PRO A 2 0.66 15.78 -7.44
CA PRO A 2 0.76 14.47 -8.06
C PRO A 2 0.06 13.39 -7.22
N ARG A 3 -0.64 12.49 -7.91
CA ARG A 3 -1.40 11.38 -7.33
C ARG A 3 -0.96 10.08 -7.98
N ILE A 4 -1.14 8.97 -7.26
CA ILE A 4 -1.01 7.64 -7.85
C ILE A 4 -2.41 7.13 -8.10
N LYS A 5 -2.77 6.98 -9.37
CA LYS A 5 -4.00 6.31 -9.80
C LYS A 5 -3.78 4.80 -9.69
N ILE A 6 -4.72 4.12 -9.06
CA ILE A 6 -4.69 2.67 -8.83
C ILE A 6 -5.88 2.06 -9.57
N ASP A 7 -5.61 1.36 -10.67
CA ASP A 7 -6.59 0.56 -11.40
C ASP A 7 -6.47 -0.90 -10.96
N HIS A 8 -7.29 -1.28 -9.98
CA HIS A 8 -7.25 -2.64 -9.41
C HIS A 8 -7.67 -3.72 -10.41
N THR A 9 -8.39 -3.36 -11.49
CA THR A 9 -8.83 -4.32 -12.52
C THR A 9 -7.66 -4.83 -13.36
N LYS A 10 -6.58 -4.05 -13.44
CA LYS A 10 -5.31 -4.41 -14.09
C LYS A 10 -4.31 -5.06 -13.13
N CYS A 11 -4.63 -5.18 -11.84
CA CYS A 11 -3.71 -5.74 -10.85
C CYS A 11 -3.76 -7.26 -10.87
N THR A 12 -2.61 -7.89 -11.16
CA THR A 12 -2.48 -9.36 -11.19
C THR A 12 -2.06 -9.98 -9.86
N GLY A 13 -1.80 -9.16 -8.84
CA GLY A 13 -1.31 -9.65 -7.54
C GLY A 13 0.16 -10.08 -7.53
N CYS A 14 0.97 -9.69 -8.52
CA CYS A 14 2.40 -10.07 -8.61
C CYS A 14 3.30 -9.50 -7.48
N ARG A 15 2.84 -8.45 -6.78
CA ARG A 15 3.56 -7.78 -5.67
C ARG A 15 4.95 -7.22 -6.03
N HIS A 16 5.25 -7.02 -7.31
CA HIS A 16 6.47 -6.32 -7.74
C HIS A 16 6.58 -4.90 -7.17
N CYS A 17 5.45 -4.22 -6.96
CA CYS A 17 5.41 -2.92 -6.31
C CYS A 17 5.89 -2.97 -4.84
N GLU A 18 5.61 -4.05 -4.10
CA GLU A 18 6.10 -4.23 -2.73
C GLU A 18 7.61 -4.48 -2.72
N THR A 19 8.07 -5.37 -3.61
CA THR A 19 9.50 -5.68 -3.81
C THR A 19 10.29 -4.41 -4.15
N ALA A 20 9.89 -3.69 -5.20
CA ALA A 20 10.54 -2.48 -5.65
C ALA A 20 10.51 -1.36 -4.60
N CYS A 21 9.41 -1.24 -3.84
CA CYS A 21 9.33 -0.27 -2.77
C CYS A 21 10.27 -0.62 -1.61
N SER A 22 10.29 -1.87 -1.14
CA SER A 22 11.16 -2.29 -0.05
C SER A 22 12.64 -2.09 -0.37
N LEU A 23 13.06 -2.51 -1.57
CA LEU A 23 14.44 -2.38 -2.03
C LEU A 23 14.86 -0.91 -2.18
N ASN A 24 13.95 -0.04 -2.64
CA ASN A 24 14.25 1.39 -2.79
C ASN A 24 14.54 2.09 -1.44
N HIS A 25 13.99 1.58 -0.33
CA HIS A 25 14.15 2.21 0.99
C HIS A 25 15.19 1.51 1.87
N VAL A 26 15.60 0.30 1.51
CA VAL A 26 16.59 -0.48 2.26
C VAL A 26 17.53 -1.13 1.26
N ALA A 27 18.73 -0.55 1.14
CA ALA A 27 19.74 -1.05 0.22
C ALA A 27 20.03 -2.54 0.49
N ASN A 28 20.16 -3.31 -0.59
CA ASN A 28 20.51 -4.73 -0.57
C ASN A 28 19.55 -5.63 0.23
N THR A 29 18.35 -5.17 0.55
CA THR A 29 17.35 -5.96 1.29
C THR A 29 16.01 -5.91 0.58
N VAL A 30 15.50 -7.08 0.21
CA VAL A 30 14.13 -7.23 -0.30
C VAL A 30 13.27 -7.80 0.83
N ASN A 31 12.42 -6.97 1.42
CA ASN A 31 11.47 -7.40 2.44
C ASN A 31 10.14 -6.67 2.24
N PRO A 32 9.13 -7.33 1.63
CA PRO A 32 7.81 -6.73 1.39
C PRO A 32 7.12 -6.20 2.66
N ARG A 33 7.47 -6.68 3.87
CA ARG A 33 6.92 -6.12 5.12
C ARG A 33 7.40 -4.68 5.36
N ARG A 34 8.52 -4.28 4.78
CA ARG A 34 9.12 -2.93 4.86
C ARG A 34 8.65 -2.01 3.72
N ALA A 35 7.77 -2.48 2.84
CA ALA A 35 7.22 -1.69 1.75
C ALA A 35 6.18 -0.68 2.24
N ARG A 36 6.18 0.51 1.62
CA ARG A 36 5.18 1.58 1.82
C ARG A 36 3.96 1.43 0.91
N ILE A 37 3.81 0.27 0.28
CA ILE A 37 2.64 -0.16 -0.50
C ILE A 37 2.42 -1.65 -0.23
N ARG A 38 1.17 -2.08 -0.11
CA ARG A 38 0.79 -3.49 0.12
C ARG A 38 -0.35 -3.87 -0.82
N VAL A 39 -0.25 -5.02 -1.47
CA VAL A 39 -1.32 -5.56 -2.30
C VAL A 39 -2.24 -6.40 -1.42
N MET A 40 -3.45 -5.89 -1.22
CA MET A 40 -4.49 -6.62 -0.50
C MET A 40 -5.18 -7.59 -1.47
N ARG A 41 -5.64 -8.72 -0.93
CA ARG A 41 -6.33 -9.76 -1.70
C ARG A 41 -7.70 -10.00 -1.09
N ASP A 42 -8.71 -10.02 -1.94
CA ASP A 42 -10.06 -10.46 -1.63
C ASP A 42 -10.54 -11.40 -2.74
N GLY A 43 -10.59 -12.71 -2.45
CA GLY A 43 -10.82 -13.74 -3.46
C GLY A 43 -9.80 -13.69 -4.61
N ASN A 44 -10.30 -13.39 -5.82
CA ASN A 44 -9.51 -13.22 -7.04
C ASN A 44 -9.20 -11.75 -7.37
N ARG A 45 -9.54 -10.81 -6.48
CA ARG A 45 -9.29 -9.37 -6.66
C ARG A 45 -8.06 -8.96 -5.87
N TYR A 46 -7.24 -8.11 -6.50
CA TYR A 46 -6.04 -7.56 -5.91
C TYR A 46 -6.10 -6.04 -5.94
N TYR A 47 -5.93 -5.38 -4.81
CA TYR A 47 -5.97 -3.93 -4.72
C TYR A 47 -4.76 -3.40 -3.92
N PRO A 48 -3.84 -2.66 -4.59
CA PRO A 48 -2.74 -2.00 -3.91
C PRO A 48 -3.22 -0.88 -2.97
N VAL A 49 -2.67 -0.83 -1.77
CA VAL A 49 -2.92 0.20 -0.76
C VAL A 49 -1.60 0.81 -0.36
N ILE A 50 -1.51 2.15 -0.45
CA ILE A 50 -0.28 2.91 -0.20
C ILE A 50 -0.31 3.49 1.21
N ALA A 51 0.77 3.28 1.95
CA ALA A 51 0.93 3.75 3.32
C ALA A 51 0.62 5.24 3.47
N GLY A 52 -0.17 5.58 4.47
CA GLY A 52 -0.64 6.92 4.81
C GLY A 52 -0.03 7.40 6.12
N PRO A 53 -0.77 8.22 6.91
CA PRO A 53 -0.27 8.73 8.18
C PRO A 53 -0.18 7.64 9.26
N PHE A 54 0.67 7.88 10.25
CA PHE A 54 0.62 7.17 11.52
C PHE A 54 -0.58 7.65 12.35
N VAL A 55 -1.18 6.72 13.08
CA VAL A 55 -2.17 7.00 14.13
C VAL A 55 -1.75 6.26 15.39
N ASP A 56 -1.84 6.94 16.53
CA ASP A 56 -1.50 6.43 17.85
C ASP A 56 -2.62 5.60 18.48
N ALA A 57 -3.86 5.81 18.06
CA ALA A 57 -5.04 5.09 18.52
C ALA A 57 -5.75 4.32 17.40
N ALA A 58 -6.37 3.21 17.78
CA ALA A 58 -7.30 2.47 16.95
C ALA A 58 -8.68 3.15 16.91
N CYS A 59 -9.44 2.96 15.83
CA CYS A 59 -10.83 3.38 15.78
C CYS A 59 -11.67 2.55 16.77
N THR A 60 -12.54 3.21 17.55
CA THR A 60 -13.53 2.54 18.40
C THR A 60 -14.55 1.75 17.57
N SER A 61 -14.91 2.27 16.40
CA SER A 61 -15.78 1.60 15.44
C SER A 61 -15.01 1.28 14.16
N LYS A 62 -14.94 0.00 13.82
CA LYS A 62 -14.44 -0.49 12.52
C LYS A 62 -15.65 -0.81 11.66
N HIS A 63 -15.56 -0.54 10.37
CA HIS A 63 -16.70 -0.68 9.46
C HIS A 63 -16.44 -1.78 8.43
N TYR A 64 -17.44 -2.63 8.24
CA TYR A 64 -17.65 -3.29 6.97
C TYR A 64 -18.60 -2.42 6.14
N ILE A 65 -18.34 -2.31 4.84
CA ILE A 65 -19.27 -1.69 3.90
C ILE A 65 -19.72 -2.73 2.89
N VAL A 66 -21.00 -2.70 2.54
CA VAL A 66 -21.57 -3.51 1.45
C VAL A 66 -21.75 -2.60 0.25
N ILE A 67 -21.13 -2.95 -0.88
CA ILE A 67 -21.27 -2.22 -2.15
C ILE A 67 -21.65 -3.25 -3.21
N GLY A 68 -22.86 -3.12 -3.75
CA GLY A 68 -23.45 -4.17 -4.58
C GLY A 68 -23.60 -5.47 -3.78
N GLU A 69 -23.13 -6.57 -4.35
CA GLU A 69 -23.18 -7.91 -3.71
C GLU A 69 -21.94 -8.23 -2.87
N GLN A 70 -21.01 -7.28 -2.72
CA GLN A 70 -19.73 -7.51 -2.06
C GLN A 70 -19.63 -6.77 -0.72
N THR A 71 -19.12 -7.48 0.29
CA THR A 71 -18.75 -6.92 1.59
C THR A 71 -17.25 -6.63 1.62
N TYR A 72 -16.90 -5.43 2.08
CA TYR A 72 -15.53 -4.94 2.17
C TYR A 72 -15.17 -4.60 3.61
N ASP A 73 -14.02 -5.11 4.09
CA ASP A 73 -13.40 -4.61 5.31
C ASP A 73 -12.71 -3.28 5.04
N MET A 74 -13.22 -2.19 5.62
CA MET A 74 -12.63 -0.86 5.40
C MET A 74 -11.23 -0.73 6.02
N CYS A 75 -10.86 -1.59 6.97
CA CYS A 75 -9.48 -1.64 7.46
C CYS A 75 -8.51 -2.08 6.35
N ALA A 76 -8.95 -2.93 5.40
CA ALA A 76 -8.15 -3.37 4.28
C ALA A 76 -7.81 -2.24 3.29
N PHE A 77 -8.68 -1.23 3.16
CA PHE A 77 -8.43 -0.03 2.35
C PHE A 77 -7.77 1.10 3.16
N CYS A 78 -7.76 0.98 4.48
CA CYS A 78 -7.23 2.00 5.37
C CYS A 78 -5.71 2.12 5.21
N ARG A 79 -5.26 3.34 4.88
CA ARG A 79 -3.85 3.66 4.64
C ARG A 79 -3.05 3.87 5.91
N ALA A 80 -3.70 4.04 7.07
CA ALA A 80 -3.01 4.40 8.30
C ALA A 80 -2.02 3.30 8.74
N SER A 81 -0.85 3.72 9.22
CA SER A 81 -0.02 2.88 10.10
C SER A 81 -0.67 2.92 11.48
N CYS A 82 -1.34 1.84 11.86
CA CYS A 82 -2.31 1.78 12.97
C CYS A 82 -1.95 0.60 13.88
N PRO A 83 -2.10 0.73 15.22
CA PRO A 83 -1.72 -0.31 16.17
C PRO A 83 -2.45 -1.65 15.97
N GLU A 84 -3.60 -1.67 15.30
CA GLU A 84 -4.40 -2.88 15.05
C GLU A 84 -4.00 -3.65 13.78
N LYS A 85 -3.09 -3.11 12.96
CA LYS A 85 -2.78 -3.67 11.64
C LYS A 85 -1.31 -4.06 11.54
N PRO A 86 -0.97 -5.26 11.04
CA PRO A 86 0.40 -5.74 10.96
C PRO A 86 1.17 -5.20 9.74
N TYR A 87 0.70 -4.12 9.11
CA TYR A 87 1.25 -3.55 7.88
C TYR A 87 1.39 -2.03 7.96
N PHE A 88 2.28 -1.49 7.14
CA PHE A 88 2.79 -0.11 7.23
C PHE A 88 3.52 0.16 8.56
N VAL A 89 4.16 -0.88 9.10
CA VAL A 89 5.02 -0.81 10.27
C VAL A 89 6.29 -1.57 9.90
N GLU A 90 7.43 -1.01 10.27
CA GLU A 90 8.75 -1.58 10.02
C GLU A 90 8.87 -2.93 10.77
N ALA A 91 9.39 -3.95 10.09
CA ALA A 91 9.27 -5.34 10.52
C ALA A 91 10.15 -5.70 11.72
N GLU A 92 11.22 -4.96 11.98
CA GLU A 92 12.23 -5.20 13.01
C GLU A 92 12.08 -4.21 14.17
N THR A 93 11.82 -2.94 13.86
CA THR A 93 11.83 -1.81 14.82
C THR A 93 10.44 -1.39 15.27
N GLY A 94 9.38 -1.78 14.57
CA GLY A 94 8.02 -1.32 14.88
C GLY A 94 7.75 0.15 14.49
N ILE A 95 8.68 0.80 13.78
CA ILE A 95 8.51 2.20 13.38
C ILE A 95 7.43 2.33 12.29
N PRO A 96 6.49 3.28 12.39
CA PRO A 96 5.49 3.52 11.35
C PRO A 96 6.11 3.84 9.98
N LEU A 97 5.60 3.19 8.93
CA LEU A 97 5.99 3.45 7.55
C LEU A 97 4.97 4.36 6.88
N LYS A 98 5.46 5.39 6.17
CA LYS A 98 4.66 6.32 5.36
C LYS A 98 5.26 6.44 3.97
N CYS A 99 4.42 6.51 2.95
CA CYS A 99 4.84 6.77 1.57
C CYS A 99 5.35 8.21 1.44
N ASP A 100 6.51 8.37 0.83
CA ASP A 100 7.24 9.61 0.60
C ASP A 100 7.37 9.94 -0.90
N PHE A 101 6.59 9.27 -1.76
CA PHE A 101 6.66 9.37 -3.22
C PHE A 101 8.04 9.05 -3.83
N CYS A 102 8.90 8.37 -3.06
CA CYS A 102 10.29 8.11 -3.41
C CYS A 102 11.07 9.41 -3.71
N GLY A 103 10.76 10.49 -2.97
CA GLY A 103 11.50 11.75 -3.02
C GLY A 103 10.77 12.90 -3.70
N ILE A 104 11.49 14.02 -3.83
CA ILE A 104 11.06 15.25 -4.50
C ILE A 104 12.17 15.59 -5.52
N PRO A 105 11.89 15.59 -6.84
CA PRO A 105 10.60 15.31 -7.47
C PRO A 105 10.13 13.85 -7.29
N PRO A 106 8.81 13.57 -7.34
CA PRO A 106 8.28 12.22 -7.21
C PRO A 106 8.86 11.24 -8.24
N SER A 107 9.38 10.10 -7.77
CA SER A 107 9.90 9.02 -8.63
C SER A 107 9.50 7.63 -8.09
N PRO A 108 8.19 7.36 -7.92
CA PRO A 108 7.69 6.16 -7.26
C PRO A 108 8.16 4.87 -7.95
N SER A 109 8.97 4.08 -7.24
CA SER A 109 9.47 2.79 -7.76
C SER A 109 8.33 1.80 -8.02
N CYS A 110 7.27 1.83 -7.21
CA CYS A 110 6.09 0.98 -7.40
C CYS A 110 5.38 1.21 -8.74
N VAL A 111 5.33 2.44 -9.23
CA VAL A 111 4.77 2.78 -10.55
C VAL A 111 5.70 2.27 -11.65
N ARG A 112 7.00 2.57 -11.56
CA ARG A 112 8.01 2.14 -12.57
C ARG A 112 8.05 0.61 -12.78
N TRP A 113 7.79 -0.16 -11.73
CA TRP A 113 7.81 -1.63 -11.77
C TRP A 113 6.43 -2.28 -11.99
N CYS A 114 5.37 -1.48 -12.20
CA CYS A 114 4.04 -2.00 -12.46
C CYS A 114 3.82 -2.26 -13.96
N ASN A 115 4.29 -3.41 -14.46
CA ASN A 115 4.22 -3.76 -15.89
C ASN A 115 2.79 -3.82 -16.46
N THR A 116 1.77 -4.01 -15.62
CA THR A 116 0.37 -4.08 -16.09
C THR A 116 -0.28 -2.70 -16.21
N GLY A 117 0.38 -1.63 -15.76
CA GLY A 117 -0.21 -0.29 -15.70
C GLY A 117 -1.33 -0.16 -14.67
N ALA A 118 -1.35 -1.01 -13.63
CA ALA A 118 -2.29 -0.86 -12.52
C ALA A 118 -1.95 0.33 -11.60
N LEU A 119 -0.72 0.83 -11.66
CA LEU A 119 -0.25 2.00 -10.92
C LEU A 119 0.27 3.04 -11.90
N GLU A 120 -0.31 4.24 -11.88
CA GLU A 120 0.05 5.34 -12.78
C GLU A 120 0.27 6.62 -11.95
N LEU A 121 1.37 7.34 -12.21
CA LEU A 121 1.58 8.69 -11.65
C LEU A 121 0.78 9.69 -12.52
N VAL A 122 -0.09 10.48 -11.89
CA VAL A 122 -0.95 11.49 -12.53
C VAL A 122 -0.85 12.82 -11.77
N ASP A 123 -1.29 13.92 -12.38
CA ASP A 123 -1.17 15.28 -11.83
C ASP A 123 -2.23 15.70 -10.79
#